data_AF-S6BUL9-F1
#
_entry.id   AF-S6BUL9-F1
#
_cell.length_a   1.000
_cell.length_b   1.000
_cell.length_c   1.000
_cell.angle_alpha   90.00
_cell.angle_beta   90.00
_cell.angle_gamma   90.00
#
_symmetry.space_group_name_H-M   'P 1'
#
loop_
_entity.id
_entity.type
_entity.pdbx_description
1 polymer ?
#
loop_
_entity_poly.entity_id
_entity_poly.type
_entity_poly.pdbx_seq_one_letter_code
_entity_poly.pdbx_strand_id
1 'polypeptide(L)' 'MNPEKVIFGFFIVLSLTLNFGFVLGGIDDPAHHHVYELFAVLLATSLVAIMQLFAAVLVWVMAVHVNGGG' A
#
# COMPACT_ATOMS: atom_id res chain seq x y z
N MET A 1 -14.42 -6.74 15.62
CA MET A 1 -13.28 -6.34 14.76
C MET A 1 -13.76 -5.21 13.85
N ASN A 2 -13.00 -4.12 13.71
CA ASN A 2 -13.41 -3.01 12.85
C ASN A 2 -13.04 -3.29 11.38
N PRO A 3 -14.01 -3.27 10.43
CA PRO A 3 -13.76 -3.61 9.03
C PRO A 3 -12.77 -2.66 8.35
N GLU A 4 -12.74 -1.38 8.73
CA GLU A 4 -11.73 -0.41 8.25
C GLU A 4 -10.30 -0.87 8.50
N LYS A 5 -10.00 -1.35 9.71
CA LYS A 5 -8.64 -1.83 10.05
C LYS A 5 -8.28 -3.11 9.29
N VAL A 6 -9.27 -3.93 8.97
CA VAL A 6 -9.10 -5.17 8.21
C VAL A 6 -8.79 -4.86 6.74
N ILE A 7 -9.53 -3.92 6.14
CA ILE A 7 -9.31 -3.46 4.77
C ILE A 7 -7.92 -2.84 4.64
N PHE A 8 -7.51 -2.02 5.62
CA PHE A 8 -6.17 -1.43 5.66
C PHE A 8 -5.05 -2.49 5.67
N GLY A 9 -5.13 -3.44 6.61
CA GLY A 9 -4.15 -4.52 6.72
C GLY A 9 -4.10 -5.41 5.48
N PHE A 10 -5.26 -5.71 4.88
CA PHE A 10 -5.36 -6.52 3.67
C PHE A 10 -4.57 -5.92 2.51
N PHE A 11 -4.77 -4.64 2.19
CA PHE A 11 -4.07 -4.02 1.06
C PHE A 11 -2.56 -3.87 1.30
N ILE A 12 -2.13 -3.63 2.55
CA ILE A 12 -0.70 -3.61 2.87
C ILE A 12 -0.06 -4.98 2.62
N VAL A 13 -0.68 -6.07 3.10
CA VAL A 13 -0.16 -7.42 2.91
C VAL A 13 -0.20 -7.84 1.44
N LEU A 14 -1.27 -7.48 0.71
CA LEU A 14 -1.39 -7.74 -0.73
C LEU A 14 -0.29 -7.02 -1.53
N SER A 15 -0.04 -5.74 -1.25
CA SER A 15 1.03 -4.97 -1.88
C SER A 15 2.41 -5.55 -1.57
N LEU A 16 2.68 -5.94 -0.31
CA LEU A 16 3.92 -6.62 0.05
C LEU A 16 4.09 -7.93 -0.74
N THR A 17 3.03 -8.74 -0.82
CA THR A 17 3.05 -10.05 -1.49
C THR A 17 3.34 -9.91 -2.98
N LEU A 18 2.71 -8.94 -3.65
CA LEU A 18 2.95 -8.68 -5.07
C LEU A 18 4.36 -8.13 -5.35
N ASN A 19 4.90 -7.26 -4.49
CA ASN A 19 6.29 -6.80 -4.62
C ASN A 19 7.30 -7.95 -4.42
N PHE A 20 7.00 -8.93 -3.56
CA PHE A 20 7.85 -10.11 -3.36
C PHE A 20 7.83 -11.08 -4.57
N GLY A 21 6.76 -11.09 -5.39
CA GLY A 21 6.70 -11.88 -6.63
C GLY A 21 7.87 -11.58 -7.57
N PHE A 22 8.21 -10.30 -7.73
CA PHE A 22 9.38 -9.84 -8.50
C PHE A 22 10.72 -10.25 -7.90
N VAL A 23 10.82 -10.34 -6.57
CA VAL A 23 12.07 -10.70 -5.88
C VAL A 23 12.34 -12.20 -5.96
N LEU A 24 11.29 -13.03 -5.95
CA LEU A 24 11.40 -14.48 -6.04
C LEU A 24 11.56 -15.02 -7.48
N GLY A 25 11.14 -14.26 -8.50
CA GLY A 25 11.20 -14.64 -9.91
C GLY A 25 12.57 -14.54 -10.60
N GLY A 26 13.64 -14.20 -9.87
CA GLY A 26 14.96 -13.93 -10.46
C GLY A 26 14.95 -12.61 -11.23
N ILE A 27 15.38 -11.52 -10.59
CA ILE A 27 15.34 -10.14 -11.13
C ILE A 27 16.02 -10.00 -12.51
N ASP A 28 16.92 -10.92 -12.84
CA ASP A 28 17.75 -10.88 -14.04
C ASP A 28 17.13 -11.55 -15.28
N ASP A 29 15.98 -12.24 -15.17
CA ASP A 29 15.32 -12.94 -16.29
C ASP A 29 14.03 -12.22 -16.77
N PRO A 30 14.07 -11.46 -17.88
CA PRO A 30 12.94 -10.68 -18.37
C PRO A 30 11.73 -11.51 -18.83
N ALA A 31 11.89 -12.83 -19.05
CA ALA A 31 10.79 -13.70 -19.47
C ALA A 31 9.88 -14.08 -18.28
N HIS A 32 10.39 -13.98 -17.05
CA HIS A 32 9.62 -14.18 -15.83
C HIS A 32 8.88 -12.91 -15.37
N HIS A 33 9.34 -11.73 -15.79
CA HIS A 33 8.78 -10.43 -15.41
C HIS A 33 7.83 -9.90 -16.49
N HIS A 34 6.57 -10.33 -16.49
CA HIS A 34 5.60 -9.83 -17.47
C HIS A 34 5.20 -8.37 -17.16
N VAL A 35 5.02 -7.55 -18.20
CA VAL A 35 4.55 -6.14 -18.10
C VAL A 35 3.27 -5.99 -17.26
N TYR A 36 2.41 -7.01 -17.23
CA TYR A 36 1.17 -7.00 -16.47
C TYR A 36 1.41 -7.16 -14.96
N GLU A 37 2.46 -7.87 -14.57
CA GLU A 37 2.84 -8.01 -13.16
C GLU A 37 3.41 -6.68 -12.62
N LEU A 38 4.20 -5.97 -13.44
CA LEU A 38 4.71 -4.63 -13.09
C LEU A 38 3.56 -3.64 -12.92
N PHE A 39 2.57 -3.72 -13.82
CA PHE A 39 1.35 -2.93 -13.72
C PHE A 39 0.53 -3.27 -12.45
N ALA A 40 0.39 -4.56 -12.13
CA ALA A 40 -0.31 -5.00 -10.91
C ALA A 40 0.38 -4.51 -9.64
N VAL A 41 1.72 -4.54 -9.59
CA VAL A 41 2.51 -4.01 -8.47
C VAL A 41 2.35 -2.49 -8.37
N LEU A 42 2.45 -1.75 -9.47
CA LEU A 42 2.25 -0.30 -9.47
C LEU A 42 0.85 0.08 -8.96
N LEU A 43 -0.18 -0.65 -9.40
CA LEU A 43 -1.55 -0.44 -8.93
C LEU A 43 -1.68 -0.74 -7.43
N ALA A 44 -1.15 -1.88 -6.97
CA ALA A 44 -1.24 -2.27 -5.56
C ALA A 44 -0.48 -1.29 -4.65
N THR A 45 0.75 -0.92 -5.01
CA THR A 45 1.58 0.05 -4.28
C THR A 45 0.94 1.44 -4.26
N SER A 46 0.40 1.92 -5.39
CA SER A 46 -0.24 3.24 -5.45
C SER A 46 -1.54 3.29 -4.64
N LEU A 47 -2.34 2.22 -4.65
CA LEU A 47 -3.54 2.11 -3.82
C LEU A 47 -3.21 2.15 -2.32
N VAL A 48 -2.17 1.41 -1.90
CA VAL A 48 -1.69 1.45 -0.51
C VAL A 48 -1.20 2.86 -0.15
N ALA A 49 -0.45 3.52 -1.04
CA ALA A 49 0.04 4.87 -0.81
C ALA A 49 -1.11 5.88 -0.61
N ILE A 50 -2.16 5.81 -1.43
CA ILE A 50 -3.34 6.69 -1.29
C ILE A 50 -4.03 6.46 0.06
N MET A 51 -4.20 5.20 0.46
CA MET A 51 -4.85 4.88 1.73
C MET A 51 -4.02 5.34 2.94
N GLN A 52 -2.69 5.20 2.87
CA GLN A 52 -1.77 5.73 3.89
C GLN A 52 -1.82 7.26 3.96
N LEU A 53 -1.84 7.94 2.81
CA LEU A 53 -1.92 9.41 2.75
C LEU A 53 -3.23 9.91 3.37
N PHE A 54 -4.35 9.24 3.07
CA PHE A 54 -5.64 9.55 3.68
C PHE A 54 -5.60 9.38 5.20
N ALA A 55 -5.05 8.27 5.70
CA ALA A 55 -4.88 8.05 7.12
C ALA A 55 -3.98 9.12 7.78
N ALA A 56 -2.88 9.49 7.13
CA ALA A 56 -1.97 10.54 7.63
C ALA A 56 -2.66 11.91 7.70
N VAL A 57 -3.48 12.26 6.71
CA VAL A 57 -4.31 13.47 6.73
C VAL A 57 -5.31 13.43 7.88
N LEU A 58 -6.02 12.32 8.08
CA LEU A 58 -6.95 12.18 9.21
C LEU A 58 -6.25 12.35 10.55
N VAL A 59 -5.09 11.73 10.74
CA VAL A 59 -4.28 11.85 11.96
C VAL A 59 -3.82 13.29 12.15
N TRP A 60 -3.34 13.96 11.10
CA TRP A 60 -2.93 15.36 11.16
C TRP A 60 -4.10 16.29 11.49
N VAL A 61 -5.27 16.11 10.85
CA VAL A 61 -6.48 16.89 11.13
C VAL A 61 -6.89 16.71 12.59
N MET A 62 -6.95 15.48 13.10
CA MET A 62 -7.24 15.20 14.51
C MET A 62 -6.20 15.87 15.43
N ALA A 63 -4.91 15.76 15.12
CA ALA A 63 -3.85 16.34 15.93
C ALA A 63 -3.94 17.88 15.98
N VAL A 64 -4.21 18.54 14.86
CA VAL A 64 -4.28 20.01 14.77
C VAL A 64 -5.60 20.56 15.33
N HIS A 65 -6.73 19.95 14.98
CA HIS A 65 -8.05 20.51 15.25
C HIS A 65 -8.72 19.95 16.52
N VAL A 66 -8.41 18.71 16.92
CA VAL A 66 -9.02 18.07 18.09
C VAL A 66 -8.12 18.15 19.31
N ASN A 67 -6.81 17.94 19.16
CA ASN A 67 -5.89 17.92 20.30
C ASN A 67 -5.33 19.29 20.70
N GLY A 68 -5.85 20.39 20.13
CA GLY A 68 -5.48 21.75 20.55
C GLY A 68 -4.00 22.05 20.30
N GLY A 69 -3.64 22.27 19.03
CA GLY A 69 -2.39 22.95 18.68
C GLY A 69 -2.50 24.44 18.93
N GLY A 70 -2.55 24.84 20.21
CA GLY A 70 -2.61 26.21 20.71
C GLY A 70 -2.46 26.24 22.22
#